data_AF-A0A4S8M0S4-F1
#
_entry.id   AF-A0A4S8M0S4-F1
#
_cell.length_a   1.000
_cell.length_b   1.000
_cell.length_c   1.000
_cell.angle_alpha   90.00
_cell.angle_beta   90.00
_cell.angle_gamma   90.00
#
_symmetry.space_group_name_H-M   'P 1'
#
loop_
_entity.id
_entity.type
_entity.pdbx_description
1 polymer ?
#
loop_
_entity_poly.entity_id
_entity_poly.type
_entity_poly.pdbx_seq_one_letter_code
_entity_poly.pdbx_strand_id
1 'polypeptide(L)' 'MTSSTVQSTRPLQRLAIHSTSTCATQARTYGKCILATYTDVRKDACKDEFAKFGQCLRDAMKRKW' A
#
# COMPACT_ATOMS: atom_id res chain seq x y z
N MET A 1 2.34 9.90 32.16
CA MET A 1 2.96 8.92 31.24
C MET A 1 3.03 9.57 29.85
N THR A 2 4.10 10.28 29.54
CA THR A 2 4.30 10.92 28.23
C THR A 2 5.53 10.29 27.60
N SER A 3 5.29 9.23 26.85
CA SER A 3 6.32 8.52 26.10
C SER A 3 6.69 9.30 24.84
N SER A 4 7.95 9.75 24.80
CA SER A 4 8.65 10.24 23.61
C SER A 4 8.59 9.23 22.46
N THR A 5 8.39 9.69 21.21
CA THR A 5 9.00 9.10 19.98
C THR A 5 8.71 9.97 18.75
N VAL A 6 9.42 11.09 18.61
CA VAL A 6 9.56 11.76 17.30
C VAL A 6 10.85 11.22 16.68
N GLN A 7 10.82 10.17 15.85
CA GLN A 7 11.98 9.87 14.96
C GLN A 7 11.82 8.82 13.83
N SER A 8 10.66 8.21 13.59
CA SER A 8 10.48 7.23 12.48
C SER A 8 9.32 7.53 11.52
N THR A 9 8.80 8.76 11.50
CA THR A 9 7.67 9.15 10.64
C THR A 9 8.03 9.27 9.17
N ARG A 10 9.29 9.57 8.82
CA ARG A 10 9.70 9.77 7.40
C ARG A 10 9.43 8.57 6.49
N PRO A 11 9.82 7.32 6.83
CA PRO A 11 9.55 6.16 5.97
C PRO A 11 8.06 5.79 5.91
N LEU A 12 7.31 5.90 7.01
CA LEU A 12 5.86 5.65 7.01
C LEU A 12 5.10 6.71 6.22
N GLN A 13 5.49 7.98 6.35
CA GLN A 13 4.93 9.08 5.58
C GLN A 13 5.27 8.94 4.09
N ARG A 14 6.50 8.54 3.74
CA ARG A 14 6.87 8.21 2.35
C ARG A 14 6.05 7.05 1.82
N LEU A 15 5.84 5.99 2.60
CA LEU A 15 4.98 4.88 2.22
C LEU A 15 3.55 5.35 1.92
N ALA A 16 2.97 6.18 2.81
CA ALA A 16 1.62 6.73 2.63
C ALA A 16 1.52 7.60 1.37
N ILE A 17 2.52 8.44 1.10
CA ILE A 17 2.58 9.28 -0.10
C ILE A 17 2.70 8.41 -1.35
N HIS A 18 3.62 7.44 -1.39
CA HIS A 18 3.77 6.57 -2.56
C HIS A 18 2.55 5.67 -2.78
N SER A 19 1.85 5.27 -1.71
CA SER A 19 0.59 4.51 -1.81
C SER A 19 -0.52 5.31 -2.49
N THR A 20 -0.62 6.60 -2.19
CA THR A 20 -1.72 7.46 -2.65
C THR A 20 -1.39 8.33 -3.85
N SER A 21 -0.10 8.49 -4.19
CA SER A 21 0.38 9.30 -5.30
C SER A 21 0.96 8.42 -6.42
N THR A 22 2.05 7.71 -6.16
CA THR A 22 2.77 6.94 -7.19
C THR A 22 2.03 5.67 -7.61
N CYS A 23 1.47 4.94 -6.63
CA CYS A 23 0.77 3.68 -6.83
C CYS A 23 -0.76 3.82 -6.73
N ALA A 24 -1.26 5.05 -6.90
CA ALA A 24 -2.67 5.39 -6.69
C ALA A 24 -3.62 4.60 -7.61
N THR A 25 -3.20 4.36 -8.86
CA THR A 25 -3.99 3.63 -9.85
C THR A 25 -4.18 2.17 -9.43
N GLN A 26 -3.09 1.52 -9.01
CA GLN A 26 -3.07 0.14 -8.56
C GLN A 26 -3.84 0.00 -7.23
N ALA A 27 -3.71 0.98 -6.32
CA ALA A 27 -4.48 1.03 -5.08
C ALA A 27 -6.00 1.08 -5.35
N ARG A 28 -6.43 1.91 -6.32
CA ARG A 28 -7.84 2.01 -6.72
C ARG A 28 -8.36 0.73 -7.35
N THR A 29 -7.58 0.09 -8.23
CA THR A 29 -7.98 -1.19 -8.86
C THR A 29 -8.10 -2.30 -7.82
N TYR A 30 -7.12 -2.40 -6.90
CA TYR A 30 -7.17 -3.32 -5.77
C TYR A 30 -8.39 -3.07 -4.87
N GLY A 31 -8.66 -1.81 -4.52
CA GLY A 31 -9.82 -1.44 -3.72
C GLY A 31 -11.15 -1.76 -4.39
N LYS A 32 -11.27 -1.56 -5.72
CA LYS A 32 -12.45 -1.95 -6.50
C LYS A 32 -12.68 -3.46 -6.48
N CYS A 33 -11.61 -4.24 -6.64
CA CYS A 33 -11.68 -5.69 -6.55
C CYS A 33 -12.14 -6.14 -5.15
N ILE A 34 -11.56 -5.58 -4.09
CA ILE A 34 -11.99 -5.91 -2.72
C ILE A 34 -13.45 -5.54 -2.49
N LEU A 35 -13.91 -4.37 -2.95
CA LEU A 35 -15.31 -3.96 -2.79
C LEU A 35 -16.27 -4.89 -3.53
N ALA A 36 -15.89 -5.35 -4.72
CA ALA A 36 -16.69 -6.29 -5.49
C ALA A 36 -16.78 -7.68 -4.82
N THR A 37 -15.71 -8.10 -4.15
CA THR A 37 -15.60 -9.43 -3.53
C THR A 37 -15.68 -9.40 -1.99
N TYR A 38 -16.10 -8.28 -1.39
CA TYR A 38 -16.09 -8.09 0.07
C TYR A 38 -17.00 -9.08 0.81
N THR A 39 -18.02 -9.60 0.14
CA THR A 39 -18.94 -10.59 0.69
C THR A 39 -18.42 -12.03 0.64
N ASP A 40 -17.49 -12.34 -0.27
CA ASP A 40 -16.84 -13.64 -0.41
C ASP A 40 -15.32 -13.42 -0.48
N VAL A 41 -14.73 -12.87 0.59
CA VAL A 41 -13.29 -12.62 0.67
C VAL A 41 -12.57 -13.96 0.71
N ARG A 42 -12.27 -14.47 -0.48
CA ARG A 42 -11.50 -15.69 -0.69
C ARG A 42 -10.03 -15.32 -0.79
N LYS A 43 -9.19 -16.19 -0.23
CA LYS A 43 -7.74 -16.12 -0.45
C LYS A 43 -7.50 -16.12 -1.96
N ASP A 44 -6.70 -15.16 -2.43
CA ASP A 44 -6.34 -14.93 -3.83
C ASP A 44 -7.36 -14.21 -4.74
N ALA A 45 -8.54 -13.79 -4.26
CA ALA A 45 -9.55 -13.11 -5.09
C ALA A 45 -9.03 -11.85 -5.82
N CYS A 46 -8.14 -11.09 -5.17
CA CYS A 46 -7.52 -9.87 -5.73
C CYS A 46 -5.99 -9.99 -5.80
N LYS A 47 -5.46 -11.21 -5.93
CA LYS A 47 -4.01 -11.48 -5.85
C LYS A 47 -3.20 -10.70 -6.89
N ASP A 48 -3.70 -10.63 -8.11
CA ASP A 48 -3.00 -10.01 -9.24
C ASP A 48 -2.83 -8.49 -9.01
N GLU A 49 -3.92 -7.84 -8.58
CA GLU A 49 -3.92 -6.40 -8.27
C GLU A 49 -3.11 -6.09 -7.01
N PHE A 50 -3.17 -6.96 -6.01
CA PHE A 50 -2.33 -6.86 -4.82
C PHE A 50 -0.84 -7.01 -5.17
N ALA A 51 -0.49 -7.94 -6.07
CA ALA A 51 0.88 -8.15 -6.51
C ALA A 51 1.41 -6.91 -7.25
N LYS A 52 0.64 -6.35 -8.18
CA LYS A 52 0.99 -5.10 -8.90
C LYS A 52 1.14 -3.92 -7.94
N PHE A 53 0.18 -3.73 -7.03
CA PHE A 53 0.25 -2.65 -6.03
C PHE A 53 1.46 -2.81 -5.10
N GLY A 54 1.69 -4.02 -4.59
CA GLY A 54 2.81 -4.33 -3.72
C GLY A 54 4.18 -4.23 -4.42
N GLN A 55 4.25 -4.50 -5.73
CA GLN A 55 5.47 -4.34 -6.51
C GLN A 55 5.79 -2.86 -6.69
N CYS A 56 4.79 -2.05 -7.08
CA CYS A 56 4.92 -0.59 -7.17
C CYS A 56 5.38 0.03 -5.83
N LEU A 57 4.79 -0.40 -4.72
CA LEU A 57 5.17 0.09 -3.39
C LEU A 57 6.61 -0.29 -3.01
N ARG A 58 7.02 -1.52 -3.28
CA ARG A 58 8.38 -1.98 -3.00
C ARG A 58 9.40 -1.20 -3.81
N ASP A 59 9.12 -0.94 -5.09
CA ASP A 59 10.00 -0.14 -5.94
C ASP A 59 10.03 1.33 -5.51
N ALA A 60 8.90 1.93 -5.16
CA ALA A 60 8.85 3.31 -4.67
C ALA A 60 9.53 3.49 -3.29
N MET A 61 9.53 2.44 -2.46
CA MET A 61 10.20 2.40 -1.16
C MET A 61 11.68 2.01 -1.25
N LYS A 62 12.18 1.49 -2.38
CA LYS A 62 13.60 1.16 -2.53
C LYS A 62 14.43 2.41 -2.25
N ARG A 63 15.27 2.33 -1.22
CA ARG A 63 16.24 3.38 -0.92
C ARG A 63 17.33 3.33 -1.97
N LYS A 64 17.44 4.39 -2.76
CA LYS A 64 18.63 4.67 -3.57
C LYS A 64 19.67 5.20 -2.58
N TRP A 65 20.64 4.35 -2.24
CA TRP A 65 21.84 4.74 -1.48
C TRP A 65 22.76 5.56 -2.38
#